data_AF-A0A2B4SSS8-F1
#
_entry.id   AF-A0A2B4SSS8-F1
#
_cell.length_a   1.000
_cell.length_b   1.000
_cell.length_c   1.000
_cell.angle_alpha   90.00
_cell.angle_beta   90.00
_cell.angle_gamma   90.00
#
_symmetry.space_group_name_H-M   'P 1'
#
loop_
_entity.id
_entity.type
_entity.pdbx_description
1 polymer ?
#
loop_
_entity_poly.entity_id
_entity_poly.type
_entity_poly.pdbx_seq_one_letter_code
_entity_poly.pdbx_strand_id
1 'polypeptide(L)' 'MQQNLRTPLSLYRYLLRCVRKLPEETQKHYKHHVKQAYASHCDETDPQRIQQIIDRAMQDAEWLMKKYQK' A
#
# COMPACT_ATOMS: atom_id res chain seq x y z
N MET A 1 1.94 0.94 -17.70
CA MET A 1 3.05 1.60 -16.97
C MET A 1 3.42 0.77 -15.76
N GLN A 2 4.51 -0.01 -15.84
CA GLN A 2 5.09 -0.67 -14.70
C GLN A 2 5.69 0.42 -13.79
N GLN A 3 5.04 0.70 -12.67
CA GLN A 3 5.57 1.64 -11.69
C GLN A 3 6.72 0.91 -10.97
N ASN A 4 7.91 1.53 -10.92
CA ASN A 4 9.00 1.05 -10.07
C ASN A 4 8.56 1.22 -8.60
N LEU A 5 7.86 0.22 -8.06
CA LEU A 5 7.33 0.18 -6.68
C LEU A 5 8.41 -0.15 -5.64
N ARG A 6 9.69 0.02 -6.01
CA ARG A 6 10.85 -0.35 -5.19
C ARG A 6 11.20 0.68 -4.12
N THR A 7 10.43 1.77 -3.99
CA THR A 7 10.64 2.76 -2.93
C THR A 7 9.38 2.92 -2.08
N PRO A 8 9.51 3.18 -0.76
CA PRO A 8 8.38 3.41 0.14
C PRO A 8 7.41 4.48 -0.39
N LEU A 9 7.93 5.58 -0.95
CA LEU A 9 7.12 6.67 -1.49
C LEU A 9 6.30 6.25 -2.72
N SER A 10 6.91 5.48 -3.63
CA SER A 10 6.21 4.98 -4.82
C SER A 10 5.09 4.01 -4.44
N LEU A 11 5.35 3.13 -3.47
CA LEU A 11 4.37 2.22 -2.89
C LEU A 11 3.22 2.99 -2.25
N TYR A 12 3.51 3.97 -1.38
CA TYR A 12 2.50 4.77 -0.72
C TYR A 12 1.54 5.45 -1.71
N ARG A 13 2.09 6.07 -2.77
CA ARG A 13 1.29 6.67 -3.85
C ARG A 13 0.48 5.63 -4.63
N TYR A 14 1.02 4.43 -4.83
CA TYR A 14 0.29 3.34 -5.47
C TYR A 14 -0.87 2.84 -4.61
N LEU A 15 -0.65 2.56 -3.32
CA LEU A 15 -1.68 2.12 -2.40
C LEU A 15 -2.84 3.13 -2.31
N LEU A 16 -2.53 4.43 -2.24
CA LEU A 16 -3.58 5.46 -2.26
C LEU A 16 -4.39 5.48 -3.57
N ARG A 17 -3.78 5.13 -4.71
CA ARG A 17 -4.51 4.98 -5.99
C ARG A 17 -5.40 3.73 -5.97
N CYS A 18 -4.95 2.63 -5.37
CA CYS A 18 -5.78 1.44 -5.18
C CYS A 18 -6.99 1.72 -4.28
N VAL A 19 -6.79 2.44 -3.17
CA VAL A 19 -7.90 2.81 -2.27
C VAL A 19 -9.00 3.60 -3.00
N ARG A 20 -8.66 4.49 -3.94
CA ARG A 20 -9.65 5.24 -4.73
C ARG A 20 -10.50 4.37 -5.66
N LYS A 21 -10.07 3.12 -5.93
CA LYS A 21 -10.81 2.16 -6.76
C LYS A 21 -11.75 1.27 -5.93
N LEU A 22 -11.69 1.36 -4.61
CA LEU A 22 -12.56 0.60 -3.71
C LEU A 22 -13.93 1.30 -3.57
N PRO A 23 -14.97 0.59 -3.10
CA PRO A 23 -16.25 1.21 -2.76
C PRO A 23 -16.08 2.37 -1.77
N GLU A 24 -16.83 3.46 -1.99
CA GLU A 24 -16.66 4.76 -1.32
C GLU A 24 -16.68 4.65 0.21
N GLU A 25 -17.57 3.82 0.74
CA GLU A 25 -17.75 3.55 2.17
C GLU A 25 -16.52 2.91 2.82
N THR A 26 -15.70 2.19 2.05
CA THR A 26 -14.50 1.51 2.54
C THR A 26 -13.24 2.37 2.40
N GLN A 27 -13.26 3.39 1.53
CA GLN A 27 -12.04 4.14 1.18
C GLN A 27 -11.44 4.85 2.38
N LYS A 28 -12.25 5.40 3.28
CA LYS A 28 -11.79 6.12 4.47
C LYS A 28 -10.97 5.20 5.39
N HIS A 29 -11.47 3.97 5.61
CA HIS A 29 -10.80 2.97 6.43
C HIS A 29 -9.43 2.61 5.85
N TYR A 30 -9.38 2.21 4.58
CA TYR A 30 -8.12 1.80 3.95
C TYR A 30 -7.14 2.97 3.76
N LYS A 31 -7.62 4.18 3.50
CA LYS A 31 -6.78 5.38 3.44
C LYS A 31 -6.11 5.65 4.79
N HIS A 32 -6.83 5.50 5.89
CA HIS A 32 -6.26 5.66 7.23
C HIS A 32 -5.22 4.58 7.51
N HIS A 33 -5.54 3.31 7.22
CA HIS A 33 -4.63 2.19 7.38
C HIS A 33 -3.31 2.38 6.61
N VAL A 34 -3.38 2.78 5.33
CA VAL A 34 -2.18 3.05 4.51
C VAL A 34 -1.32 4.16 5.11
N LYS A 35 -1.93 5.24 5.61
CA LYS A 35 -1.21 6.35 6.24
C LYS A 35 -0.54 5.92 7.55
N GLN A 36 -1.27 5.18 8.38
CA GLN A 36 -0.77 4.70 9.66
C GLN A 36 0.40 3.74 9.46
N ALA A 37 0.25 2.75 8.56
CA ALA A 37 1.30 1.79 8.25
C ALA A 37 2.55 2.45 7.65
N TYR A 38 2.38 3.48 6.80
CA TYR A 38 3.52 4.23 6.27
C TYR A 38 4.26 4.99 7.37
N ALA A 39 3.53 5.64 8.28
CA ALA A 39 4.13 6.36 9.41
C ALA A 39 4.82 5.44 10.41
N SER A 40 4.29 4.24 10.67
CA SER A 40 4.89 3.29 11.61
C SER A 40 6.24 2.71 11.16
N HIS A 41 6.61 2.91 9.89
CA HIS A 41 7.87 2.43 9.31
C HIS A 41 8.81 3.58 8.89
N CYS A 42 8.57 4.81 9.34
CA CYS A 42 9.39 5.96 8.92
C CYS A 42 10.86 5.87 9.36
N ASP A 43 11.11 5.22 10.50
CA ASP A 43 12.44 5.07 11.09
C ASP A 43 13.15 3.78 10.64
N GLU A 44 12.50 2.97 9.80
CA GLU A 44 13.11 1.77 9.24
C GLU A 44 14.18 2.16 8.21
N THR A 45 15.40 1.63 8.40
CA THR A 45 16.57 1.96 7.57
C THR A 45 17.22 0.73 6.95
N ASP A 46 16.87 -0.49 7.40
CA ASP A 46 17.38 -1.72 6.81
C ASP A 46 16.73 -1.94 5.42
N PRO A 47 17.52 -1.93 4.33
CA PRO A 47 16.99 -2.11 2.99
C PRO A 47 16.28 -3.46 2.79
N GLN A 48 16.72 -4.53 3.47
CA GLN A 48 16.06 -5.83 3.37
C GLN A 48 14.68 -5.77 4.03
N ARG A 49 14.60 -5.17 5.21
CA ARG A 49 13.34 -5.00 5.93
C ARG A 49 12.36 -4.10 5.17
N ILE A 50 12.84 -3.00 4.60
CA ILE A 50 12.03 -2.13 3.73
C ILE A 50 11.46 -2.93 2.55
N GLN A 51 12.28 -3.74 1.88
CA GLN A 51 11.82 -4.54 0.74
C GLN A 51 10.75 -5.56 1.16
N GLN A 52 10.91 -6.24 2.30
CA GLN A 52 9.90 -7.15 2.83
C GLN A 52 8.56 -6.46 3.11
N ILE A 53 8.60 -5.26 3.71
CA ILE A 53 7.40 -4.45 3.97
C ILE A 53 6.71 -4.10 2.65
N ILE A 54 7.49 -3.69 1.64
CA ILE A 54 6.98 -3.37 0.31
C ILE A 54 6.29 -4.58 -0.32
N ASP A 55 6.97 -5.73 -0.34
CA ASP A 55 6.45 -6.95 -0.96
C ASP A 55 5.17 -7.42 -0.27
N ARG A 56 5.12 -7.33 1.07
CA ARG A 56 3.92 -7.69 1.83
C ARG A 56 2.75 -6.75 1.53
N ALA A 57 2.99 -5.44 1.56
CA ALA A 57 1.95 -4.45 1.28
C ALA A 57 1.39 -4.58 -0.15
N MET A 58 2.23 -4.97 -1.11
CA MET A 58 1.82 -5.28 -2.48
C MET A 58 0.88 -6.50 -2.54
N GLN A 59 1.24 -7.60 -1.88
CA GLN A 59 0.38 -8.79 -1.81
C GLN A 59 -0.97 -8.49 -1.16
N ASP A 60 -0.96 -7.73 -0.05
CA ASP A 60 -2.19 -7.32 0.63
C ASP A 60 -3.08 -6.44 -0.27
N ALA A 61 -2.47 -5.51 -1.02
CA ALA A 61 -3.19 -4.68 -1.97
C ALA A 61 -3.79 -5.49 -3.14
N GLU A 62 -3.04 -6.44 -3.70
CA GLU A 62 -3.55 -7.31 -4.77
C GLU A 62 -4.72 -8.17 -4.29
N TRP A 63 -4.62 -8.77 -3.11
CA TRP A 63 -5.71 -9.53 -2.51
C TRP A 63 -6.94 -8.65 -2.29
N LEU A 64 -6.74 -7.44 -1.74
CA LEU A 64 -7.81 -6.49 -1.50
C LEU A 64 -8.51 -6.08 -2.80
N MET A 65 -7.76 -5.74 -3.84
CA MET A 65 -8.31 -5.36 -5.14
C MET A 65 -9.13 -6.52 -5.73
N LYS A 66 -8.65 -7.77 -5.66
CA LYS A 66 -9.40 -8.95 -6.11
C LYS A 66 -10.69 -9.18 -5.31
N LYS A 67 -10.68 -8.88 -4.00
CA LYS A 67 -11.87 -9.00 -3.14
C LYS A 67 -13.00 -8.06 -3.57
N TYR A 68 -12.67 -6.83 -3.97
CA TYR A 68 -13.64 -5.79 -4.33
C TYR A 68 -13.89 -5.61 -5.83
N GLN A 69 -13.12 -6.28 -6.70
CA GLN A 69 -13.37 -6.36 -8.14
C GLN A 69 -14.31 -7.51 -8.52
N LYS A 70 -15.03 -8.08 -7.55
CA LYS A 70 -16.08 -9.10 -7.78
C LYS A 70 -17.41 -8.45 -8.12
#